data_AF-A0A6H1A4F3-F1
#
_entry.id   AF-A0A6H1A4F3-F1
#
_cell.length_a   1.000
_cell.length_b   1.000
_cell.length_c   1.000
_cell.angle_alpha   90.00
_cell.angle_beta   90.00
_cell.angle_gamma   90.00
#
_symmetry.space_group_name_H-M   'P 1'
#
loop_
_entity.id
_entity.type
_entity.pdbx_description
1 polymer ?
#
loop_
_entity_poly.entity_id
_entity_poly.type
_entity_poly.pdbx_seq_one_letter_code
_entity_poly.pdbx_strand_id
1 'polypeptide(L)'
;MDPRSFAARLTRSASSAGGQLLAAATEAVARVRPSAKPLHPRGEVWSARVIRHGSPEHIGVSWVDELGEDDAVVRLSAAVGLPTSWPDILGMAVRVEVPGGHADLLLATTGSGRLSRFVLLPARSAQGHRHTSLLPYKGPEGPVLFAAEASAPDRFDLQHSGLTGEWITFGELHLLERQEGDTSFDPIEVGPLPGLEHYAWVNRLREPAYRTARRSRAEP
;
A
#
# COMPACT_ATOMS: atom_id res chain seq x y z
N MET A 1 -8.21 -15.43 -40.42
CA MET A 1 -7.16 -14.95 -39.50
C MET A 1 -7.83 -14.64 -38.17
N ASP A 2 -7.55 -15.42 -37.12
CA ASP A 2 -8.32 -15.42 -35.88
C ASP A 2 -7.95 -14.21 -34.96
N PRO A 3 -8.89 -13.29 -34.68
CA PRO A 3 -8.63 -12.10 -33.85
C PRO A 3 -8.20 -12.42 -32.40
N ARG A 4 -8.48 -13.63 -31.89
CA ARG A 4 -8.05 -14.06 -30.54
C ARG A 4 -6.54 -14.32 -30.46
N SER A 5 -5.90 -14.67 -31.57
CA SER A 5 -4.46 -14.93 -31.67
C SER A 5 -3.61 -13.65 -31.61
N PHE A 6 -4.16 -12.50 -32.00
CA PHE A 6 -3.42 -11.24 -32.08
C PHE A 6 -3.35 -10.53 -30.73
N ALA A 7 -4.48 -10.51 -30.00
CA ALA A 7 -4.56 -10.00 -28.64
C ALA A 7 -3.59 -10.75 -27.70
N ALA A 8 -3.57 -12.08 -27.72
CA ALA A 8 -2.72 -12.91 -26.86
C ALA A 8 -1.20 -12.80 -27.15
N ARG A 9 -0.81 -12.26 -28.31
CA ARG A 9 0.59 -11.97 -28.66
C ARG A 9 0.99 -10.56 -28.19
N LEU A 10 0.11 -9.57 -28.37
CA LEU A 10 0.29 -8.22 -27.84
C LEU A 10 0.38 -8.20 -26.30
N THR A 11 -0.45 -8.98 -25.59
CA THR A 11 -0.39 -9.07 -24.12
C THR A 11 0.90 -9.72 -23.61
N ARG A 12 1.49 -10.66 -24.39
CA ARG A 12 2.74 -11.34 -24.04
C ARG A 12 3.97 -10.46 -24.29
N SER A 13 3.97 -9.69 -25.38
CA SER A 13 5.07 -8.76 -25.68
C SER A 13 5.07 -7.52 -24.79
N ALA A 14 3.89 -6.99 -24.43
CA ALA A 14 3.78 -5.89 -23.47
C ALA A 14 4.16 -6.33 -22.04
N SER A 15 3.81 -7.55 -21.64
CA SER A 15 4.20 -8.09 -20.33
C SER A 15 5.69 -8.45 -20.25
N SER A 16 6.30 -8.91 -21.34
CA SER A 16 7.75 -9.16 -21.37
C SER A 16 8.57 -7.88 -21.37
N ALA A 17 8.13 -6.84 -22.08
CA ALA A 17 8.80 -5.53 -22.08
C ALA A 17 8.66 -4.81 -20.74
N GLY A 18 7.46 -4.82 -20.14
CA GLY A 18 7.23 -4.30 -18.79
C GLY A 18 8.00 -5.07 -17.71
N GLY A 19 8.10 -6.40 -17.85
CA GLY A 19 8.88 -7.26 -16.95
C GLY A 19 10.39 -7.00 -17.03
N GLN A 20 10.93 -6.75 -18.22
CA GLN A 20 12.35 -6.41 -18.41
C GLN A 20 12.68 -5.01 -17.88
N LEU A 21 11.81 -4.02 -18.07
CA LEU A 21 11.96 -2.68 -17.49
C LEU A 21 11.93 -2.72 -15.96
N LEU A 22 11.02 -3.50 -15.38
CA LEU A 22 10.94 -3.70 -13.94
C LEU A 22 12.19 -4.41 -13.40
N ALA A 23 12.71 -5.43 -14.10
CA ALA A 23 13.94 -6.14 -13.76
C ALA A 23 15.18 -5.23 -13.82
N ALA A 24 15.32 -4.42 -14.87
CA ALA A 24 16.41 -3.47 -15.00
C ALA A 24 16.36 -2.37 -13.93
N ALA A 25 15.16 -1.87 -13.61
CA ALA A 25 14.97 -0.90 -12.55
C ALA A 25 15.31 -1.49 -11.17
N THR A 26 14.86 -2.71 -10.88
CA THR A 26 15.19 -3.41 -9.62
C THR A 26 16.68 -3.75 -9.51
N GLU A 27 17.34 -4.11 -10.61
CA GLU A 27 18.78 -4.39 -10.63
C GLU A 27 19.62 -3.11 -10.43
N ALA A 28 19.26 -2.01 -11.10
CA ALA A 28 19.90 -0.71 -10.90
C ALA A 28 19.77 -0.24 -9.44
N VAL A 29 18.58 -0.41 -8.86
CA VAL A 29 18.30 -0.14 -7.45
C VAL A 29 19.09 -1.06 -6.52
N ALA A 30 19.23 -2.35 -6.86
CA ALA A 30 19.99 -3.31 -6.07
C ALA A 30 21.49 -2.98 -5.98
N ARG A 31 22.05 -2.26 -6.95
CA ARG A 31 23.45 -1.82 -6.95
C ARG A 31 23.71 -0.59 -6.06
N VAL A 32 22.68 0.18 -5.74
CA VAL A 32 22.79 1.44 -4.97
C VAL A 32 22.29 1.26 -3.53
N ARG A 33 21.53 0.19 -3.24
CA ARG A 33 21.05 -0.09 -1.88
C ARG A 33 22.19 -0.61 -0.97
N PRO A 34 22.36 -0.06 0.25
CA PRO A 34 23.43 -0.47 1.16
C PRO A 34 23.24 -1.83 1.85
N SER A 35 22.05 -2.45 1.76
CA SER A 35 21.70 -3.64 2.57
C SER A 35 21.28 -4.83 1.71
N ALA A 36 21.75 -6.03 2.09
CA ALA A 36 21.44 -7.31 1.44
C ALA A 36 20.00 -7.82 1.68
N LYS A 37 19.24 -7.23 2.63
CA LYS A 37 17.83 -7.62 2.87
C LYS A 37 16.90 -7.11 1.76
N PRO A 38 16.07 -7.97 1.13
CA PRO A 38 15.17 -7.56 0.06
C PRO A 38 13.96 -6.81 0.65
N LEU A 39 13.97 -5.48 0.52
CA LEU A 39 12.90 -4.52 0.88
C LEU A 39 12.73 -4.23 2.38
N HIS A 40 12.52 -2.95 2.72
CA HIS A 40 12.19 -2.40 4.05
C HIS A 40 13.19 -2.64 5.22
N PRO A 41 14.51 -2.39 5.07
CA PRO A 41 15.49 -2.58 6.14
C PRO A 41 15.36 -1.58 7.31
N ARG A 42 14.59 -0.49 7.13
CA ARG A 42 14.29 0.51 8.17
C ARG A 42 12.78 0.73 8.19
N GLY A 43 12.11 0.06 9.11
CA GLY A 43 10.70 0.28 9.38
C GLY A 43 10.52 0.67 10.84
N GLU A 44 9.63 1.63 11.10
CA GLU A 44 9.19 1.97 12.44
C GLU A 44 7.79 1.39 12.63
N VAL A 45 7.59 0.69 13.73
CA VAL A 45 6.29 0.14 14.10
C VAL A 45 5.73 0.99 15.23
N TRP A 46 4.45 1.31 15.14
CA TRP A 46 3.71 2.14 16.09
C TRP A 46 2.45 1.40 16.51
N SER A 47 2.12 1.44 17.80
CA SER A 47 0.73 1.29 18.19
C SER A 47 -0.03 2.52 17.71
N ALA A 48 -1.28 2.33 17.32
CA ALA A 48 -2.08 3.38 16.71
C ALA A 48 -3.56 3.18 17.04
N ARG A 49 -4.34 4.22 16.78
CA ARG A 49 -5.79 4.17 16.80
C ARG A 49 -6.35 4.73 15.50
N VAL A 50 -7.34 4.06 14.95
CA VAL A 50 -8.14 4.58 13.84
C VAL A 50 -9.45 5.10 14.41
N ILE A 51 -9.76 6.36 14.14
CA ILE A 51 -11.04 6.99 14.47
C ILE A 51 -11.80 7.20 13.17
N ARG A 52 -12.96 6.57 13.04
CA ARG A 52 -13.78 6.59 11.83
C ARG A 52 -14.98 7.48 12.06
N HIS A 53 -15.10 8.50 11.22
CA HIS A 53 -16.17 9.49 11.25
C HIS A 53 -17.36 9.09 10.36
N GLY A 54 -17.24 7.98 9.64
CA GLY A 54 -18.15 7.59 8.57
C GLY A 54 -17.92 8.44 7.33
N SER A 55 -18.11 7.81 6.17
CA SER A 55 -17.99 8.50 4.89
C SER A 55 -19.28 9.27 4.56
N PRO A 56 -19.18 10.53 4.07
CA PRO A 56 -20.33 11.25 3.54
C PRO A 56 -20.86 10.64 2.22
N GLU A 57 -20.03 9.86 1.51
CA GLU A 57 -20.43 9.07 0.35
C GLU A 57 -20.44 7.58 0.70
N HIS A 58 -21.60 6.94 0.61
CA HIS A 58 -21.73 5.52 0.92
C HIS A 58 -21.13 4.65 -0.20
N ILE A 59 -20.10 3.86 0.12
CA ILE A 59 -19.39 3.00 -0.86
C ILE A 59 -19.63 1.50 -0.65
N GLY A 60 -20.50 1.14 0.31
CA GLY A 60 -20.87 -0.23 0.63
C GLY A 60 -19.85 -0.97 1.49
N VAL A 61 -18.88 -0.26 2.09
CA VAL A 61 -17.85 -0.83 2.95
C VAL A 61 -18.12 -0.32 4.35
N SER A 62 -18.79 -1.11 5.21
CA SER A 62 -19.17 -0.69 6.58
C SER A 62 -18.00 -0.10 7.38
N TRP A 63 -16.79 -0.64 7.23
CA TRP A 63 -15.62 -0.09 7.90
C TRP A 63 -15.30 1.35 7.46
N VAL A 64 -15.68 1.78 6.25
CA VAL A 64 -15.51 3.16 5.76
C VAL A 64 -16.75 4.00 6.00
N ASP A 65 -17.94 3.42 5.80
CA ASP A 65 -19.21 4.14 5.81
C ASP A 65 -19.71 4.46 7.22
N GLU A 66 -19.37 3.64 8.21
CA GLU A 66 -19.88 3.77 9.58
C GLU A 66 -18.90 4.50 10.52
N LEU A 67 -19.42 5.02 11.62
CA LEU A 67 -18.63 5.54 12.73
C LEU A 67 -17.94 4.39 13.49
N GLY A 68 -16.80 4.64 14.12
CA GLY A 68 -16.19 3.69 15.04
C GLY A 68 -14.75 4.02 15.43
N GLU A 69 -14.21 3.20 16.33
CA GLU A 69 -12.81 3.28 16.74
C GLU A 69 -12.21 1.88 16.70
N ASP A 70 -11.01 1.77 16.14
CA ASP A 70 -10.29 0.50 16.01
C ASP A 70 -8.85 0.69 16.53
N ASP A 71 -8.40 -0.22 17.39
CA ASP A 71 -6.98 -0.31 17.72
C ASP A 71 -6.21 -0.84 16.49
N ALA A 72 -5.03 -0.29 16.27
CA ALA A 72 -4.25 -0.52 15.07
C ALA A 72 -2.76 -0.63 15.36
N VAL A 73 -2.06 -1.25 14.41
CA VAL A 73 -0.59 -1.24 14.35
C VAL A 73 -0.17 -0.68 13.01
N VAL A 74 0.70 0.31 13.03
CA VAL A 74 1.20 0.99 11.83
C VAL A 74 2.67 0.69 11.65
N ARG A 75 3.05 0.25 10.45
CA ARG A 75 4.44 0.18 10.02
C ARG A 75 4.71 1.23 8.96
N LEU A 76 5.59 2.17 9.28
CA LEU A 76 6.18 3.12 8.32
C LEU A 76 7.51 2.57 7.85
N SER A 77 7.81 2.59 6.55
CA SER A 77 9.04 1.97 6.04
C SER A 77 9.51 2.55 4.71
N ALA A 78 10.80 2.43 4.42
CA ALA A 78 11.38 2.78 3.11
C ALA A 78 11.47 1.54 2.22
N ALA A 79 10.87 1.55 1.03
CA ALA A 79 10.75 0.37 0.17
C ALA A 79 12.09 -0.06 -0.43
N VAL A 80 12.87 0.87 -0.96
CA VAL A 80 14.17 0.57 -1.57
C VAL A 80 15.28 0.43 -0.53
N GLY A 81 15.19 1.14 0.58
CA GLY A 81 16.21 1.16 1.64
C GLY A 81 17.39 2.06 1.30
N LEU A 82 17.17 3.12 0.50
CA LEU A 82 18.21 4.10 0.16
C LEU A 82 18.75 4.82 1.42
N PRO A 83 19.93 5.45 1.35
CA PRO A 83 20.44 6.29 2.45
C PRO A 83 19.39 7.34 2.86
N THR A 84 19.33 7.70 4.15
CA THR A 84 18.32 8.65 4.70
C THR A 84 18.35 10.04 4.07
N SER A 85 19.44 10.42 3.40
CA SER A 85 19.57 11.67 2.65
C SER A 85 18.92 11.64 1.26
N TRP A 86 18.47 10.48 0.79
CA TRP A 86 17.92 10.27 -0.56
C TRP A 86 16.41 10.01 -0.49
N PRO A 87 15.63 10.49 -1.49
CA PRO A 87 14.21 10.16 -1.56
C PRO A 87 14.01 8.67 -1.89
N ASP A 88 13.05 8.03 -1.22
CA ASP A 88 12.68 6.62 -1.38
C ASP A 88 11.16 6.51 -1.57
N ILE A 89 10.64 5.36 -1.99
CA ILE A 89 9.20 5.09 -1.90
C ILE A 89 8.89 4.72 -0.46
N LEU A 90 8.09 5.54 0.21
CA LEU A 90 7.75 5.30 1.61
C LEU A 90 6.44 4.50 1.66
N GLY A 91 6.46 3.39 2.37
CA GLY A 91 5.30 2.53 2.63
C GLY A 91 4.71 2.79 4.01
N MET A 92 3.39 2.81 4.08
CA MET A 92 2.61 2.79 5.31
C MET A 92 1.70 1.57 5.25
N ALA A 93 1.81 0.69 6.23
CA ALA A 93 0.92 -0.44 6.37
C ALA A 93 0.18 -0.32 7.70
N VAL A 94 -1.16 -0.29 7.63
CA VAL A 94 -2.04 -0.14 8.77
C VAL A 94 -2.75 -1.47 8.97
N ARG A 95 -2.50 -2.14 10.10
CA ARG A 95 -3.24 -3.32 10.52
C ARG A 95 -4.29 -2.91 11.52
N VAL A 96 -5.53 -3.32 11.27
CA VAL A 96 -6.65 -3.10 12.18
C VAL A 96 -7.20 -4.45 12.65
N GLU A 97 -7.74 -4.47 13.87
CA GLU A 97 -8.51 -5.61 14.35
C GLU A 97 -9.88 -5.63 13.69
N VAL A 98 -10.31 -6.80 13.23
CA VAL A 98 -11.63 -6.99 12.61
C VAL A 98 -12.25 -8.28 13.15
N PRO A 99 -13.59 -8.43 13.08
CA PRO A 99 -14.23 -9.68 13.49
C PRO A 99 -13.60 -10.88 12.78
N GLY A 100 -13.00 -11.80 13.55
CA GLY A 100 -12.36 -13.00 13.02
C GLY A 100 -10.86 -12.89 12.69
N GLY A 101 -10.20 -11.76 13.00
CA GLY A 101 -8.75 -11.63 12.90
C GLY A 101 -8.28 -10.19 12.72
N HIS A 102 -7.46 -9.99 11.70
CA HIS A 102 -6.92 -8.68 11.35
C HIS A 102 -7.19 -8.39 9.87
N ALA A 103 -7.06 -7.12 9.49
CA ALA A 103 -7.05 -6.69 8.10
C ALA A 103 -5.97 -5.63 7.89
N ASP A 104 -5.36 -5.63 6.70
CA ASP A 104 -4.30 -4.69 6.37
C ASP A 104 -4.70 -3.72 5.26
N LEU A 105 -4.39 -2.45 5.48
CA LEU A 105 -4.39 -1.41 4.47
C LEU A 105 -2.95 -1.02 4.10
N LEU A 106 -2.58 -1.31 2.85
CA LEU A 106 -1.22 -1.09 2.34
C LEU A 106 -1.17 0.16 1.46
N LEU A 107 -0.37 1.12 1.87
CA LEU A 107 -0.22 2.42 1.23
C LEU A 107 1.24 2.69 0.90
N ALA A 108 1.49 3.47 -0.15
CA ALA A 108 2.81 3.94 -0.53
C ALA A 108 2.75 5.38 -1.03
N THR A 109 3.87 6.11 -0.99
CA THR A 109 3.93 7.47 -1.53
C THR A 109 3.67 7.47 -3.02
N THR A 110 2.61 8.17 -3.42
CA THR A 110 2.18 8.33 -4.82
C THR A 110 1.82 9.79 -5.09
N GLY A 111 1.49 10.10 -6.34
CA GLY A 111 0.73 11.33 -6.61
C GLY A 111 -0.68 11.28 -5.98
N SER A 112 -1.37 12.41 -5.98
CA SER A 112 -2.76 12.53 -5.48
C SER A 112 -3.76 12.94 -6.58
N GLY A 113 -3.29 13.34 -7.76
CA GLY A 113 -4.12 13.74 -8.89
C GLY A 113 -4.83 12.58 -9.57
N ARG A 114 -5.73 12.87 -10.51
CA ARG A 114 -6.55 11.86 -11.21
C ARG A 114 -5.73 10.76 -11.89
N LEU A 115 -4.59 11.13 -12.48
CA LEU A 115 -3.68 10.18 -13.14
C LEU A 115 -2.46 9.85 -12.27
N SER A 116 -1.91 10.83 -11.56
CA SER A 116 -0.69 10.65 -10.77
C SER A 116 -0.87 9.77 -9.53
N ARG A 117 -2.10 9.52 -9.08
CA ARG A 117 -2.40 8.57 -8.00
C ARG A 117 -2.00 7.12 -8.27
N PHE A 118 -1.76 6.78 -9.55
CA PHE A 118 -1.26 5.46 -9.96
C PHE A 118 0.25 5.45 -10.20
N VAL A 119 0.97 6.50 -9.77
CA VAL A 119 2.41 6.66 -9.97
C VAL A 119 3.09 6.80 -8.62
N LEU A 120 4.04 5.89 -8.34
CA LEU A 120 4.91 5.95 -7.17
C LEU A 120 5.80 7.20 -7.24
N LEU A 121 5.85 7.95 -6.13
CA LEU A 121 6.66 9.15 -6.02
C LEU A 121 7.71 8.98 -4.91
N PRO A 122 9.00 9.18 -5.22
CA PRO A 122 10.05 9.24 -4.20
C PRO A 122 9.81 10.41 -3.26
N ALA A 123 9.91 10.14 -1.96
CA ALA A 123 9.71 11.08 -0.87
C ALA A 123 10.84 10.95 0.16
N ARG A 124 11.15 12.04 0.86
CA ARG A 124 12.13 12.05 1.96
C ARG A 124 11.48 11.88 3.34
N SER A 125 10.18 12.13 3.44
CA SER A 125 9.41 12.05 4.68
C SER A 125 7.96 11.69 4.38
N ALA A 126 7.33 10.93 5.27
CA ALA A 126 5.91 10.61 5.20
C ALA A 126 5.03 11.87 5.38
N GLN A 127 5.53 12.89 6.08
CA GLN A 127 4.73 14.05 6.48
C GLN A 127 4.38 15.01 5.33
N GLY A 128 5.05 14.91 4.17
CA GLY A 128 4.86 15.84 3.04
C GLY A 128 4.10 15.24 1.85
N HIS A 129 3.69 13.98 1.93
CA HIS A 129 3.15 13.26 0.79
C HIS A 129 1.98 12.38 1.19
N ARG A 130 0.99 12.31 0.29
CA ARG A 130 -0.10 11.36 0.41
C ARG A 130 0.39 9.95 0.11
N HIS A 131 0.03 9.02 0.97
CA HIS A 131 0.24 7.60 0.76
C HIS A 131 -1.05 7.02 0.23
N THR A 132 -1.03 6.34 -0.91
CA THR A 132 -2.23 5.71 -1.47
C THR A 132 -2.02 4.21 -1.65
N SER A 133 -3.11 3.47 -1.80
CA SER A 133 -3.05 2.03 -2.07
C SER A 133 -2.43 1.68 -3.43
N LEU A 134 -2.13 2.68 -4.27
CA LEU A 134 -1.62 2.64 -5.64
C LEU A 134 -2.54 1.91 -6.63
N LEU A 135 -3.04 0.74 -6.25
CA LEU A 135 -3.96 -0.10 -7.00
C LEU A 135 -5.32 -0.11 -6.29
N PRO A 136 -6.43 -0.15 -7.04
CA PRO A 136 -7.76 -0.14 -6.46
C PRO A 136 -8.08 -1.50 -5.83
N TYR A 137 -8.81 -1.44 -4.72
CA TYR A 137 -9.60 -2.56 -4.22
C TYR A 137 -10.90 -2.66 -5.02
N LYS A 138 -11.45 -3.86 -5.09
CA LYS A 138 -12.81 -4.10 -5.56
C LYS A 138 -13.71 -3.98 -4.33
N GLY A 139 -14.50 -2.91 -4.26
CA GLY A 139 -15.55 -2.73 -3.27
C GLY A 139 -16.93 -3.05 -3.85
N PRO A 140 -17.98 -3.07 -3.02
CA PRO A 140 -19.34 -3.43 -3.44
C PRO A 140 -19.92 -2.48 -4.48
N GLU A 141 -19.67 -1.17 -4.33
CA GLU A 141 -20.14 -0.14 -5.27
C GLU A 141 -19.13 0.18 -6.39
N GLY A 142 -18.00 -0.53 -6.45
CA GLY A 142 -17.01 -0.41 -7.51
C GLY A 142 -15.56 -0.32 -7.03
N PRO A 143 -14.62 0.07 -7.92
CA PRO A 143 -13.22 0.20 -7.56
C PRO A 143 -12.99 1.38 -6.61
N VAL A 144 -12.30 1.12 -5.51
CA VAL A 144 -11.97 2.12 -4.48
C VAL A 144 -10.47 2.15 -4.19
N LEU A 145 -9.92 3.35 -4.07
CA LEU A 145 -8.57 3.62 -3.60
C LEU A 145 -8.66 4.21 -2.19
N PHE A 146 -7.64 3.92 -1.39
CA PHE A 146 -7.48 4.52 -0.08
C PHE A 146 -6.24 5.39 -0.03
N ALA A 147 -6.26 6.37 0.86
CA ALA A 147 -5.12 7.21 1.14
C ALA A 147 -5.00 7.57 2.62
N ALA A 148 -3.78 7.89 3.02
CA ALA A 148 -3.43 8.55 4.26
C ALA A 148 -2.61 9.80 3.95
N GLU A 149 -3.01 10.94 4.49
CA GLU A 149 -2.33 12.22 4.33
C GLU A 149 -2.02 12.81 5.70
N ALA A 150 -0.78 13.22 5.94
CA ALA A 150 -0.39 13.75 7.24
C ALA A 150 -1.15 15.05 7.54
N SER A 151 -1.87 15.06 8.66
CA SER A 151 -2.54 16.24 9.20
C SER A 151 -1.81 16.80 10.43
N ALA A 152 -1.01 15.98 11.11
CA ALA A 152 -0.11 16.37 12.19
C ALA A 152 1.12 15.45 12.24
N PRO A 153 2.17 15.75 13.04
CA PRO A 153 3.35 14.88 13.22
C PRO A 153 3.04 13.40 13.52
N ASP A 154 1.95 13.15 14.22
CA ASP A 154 1.48 11.86 14.72
C ASP A 154 0.09 11.50 14.18
N ARG A 155 -0.44 12.23 13.17
CA ARG A 155 -1.79 12.02 12.65
C ARG A 155 -1.87 12.04 11.14
N PHE A 156 -2.74 11.18 10.61
CA PHE A 156 -3.05 11.12 9.19
C PHE A 156 -4.56 11.11 8.97
N ASP A 157 -5.04 11.90 8.03
CA ASP A 157 -6.40 11.84 7.54
C ASP A 157 -6.53 10.62 6.63
N LEU A 158 -7.51 9.75 6.93
CA LEU A 158 -7.84 8.59 6.12
C LEU A 158 -8.91 8.97 5.11
N GLN A 159 -8.62 8.66 3.85
CA GLN A 159 -9.44 9.06 2.71
C GLN A 159 -9.72 7.89 1.78
N HIS A 160 -10.83 7.97 1.06
CA HIS A 160 -11.14 7.08 -0.05
C HIS A 160 -11.41 7.88 -1.33
N SER A 161 -11.35 7.19 -2.47
CA SER A 161 -11.71 7.77 -3.76
C SER A 161 -12.03 6.67 -4.77
N GLY A 162 -12.93 6.96 -5.71
CA GLY A 162 -13.00 6.19 -6.97
C GLY A 162 -11.74 6.39 -7.83
N LEU A 163 -11.68 5.71 -8.97
CA LEU A 163 -10.49 5.73 -9.84
C LEU A 163 -10.04 7.14 -10.28
N THR A 164 -10.99 8.05 -10.49
CA THR A 164 -10.73 9.44 -10.90
C THR A 164 -11.47 10.46 -10.04
N GLY A 165 -12.05 10.02 -8.92
CA GLY A 165 -12.88 10.83 -8.04
C GLY A 165 -12.07 11.81 -7.21
N GLU A 166 -12.79 12.63 -6.46
CA GLU A 166 -12.21 13.41 -5.36
C GLU A 166 -11.84 12.48 -4.21
N TRP A 167 -10.95 12.96 -3.35
CA TRP A 167 -10.57 12.23 -2.15
C TRP A 167 -11.42 12.71 -0.99
N ILE A 168 -12.07 11.77 -0.34
CA ILE A 168 -13.08 12.03 0.68
C ILE A 168 -12.57 11.48 2.00
N THR A 169 -12.42 12.34 2.99
CA THR A 169 -12.02 11.95 4.34
C THR A 169 -13.16 11.20 5.02
N PHE A 170 -12.86 10.07 5.63
CA PHE A 170 -13.80 9.25 6.40
C PHE A 170 -13.31 8.97 7.83
N GLY A 171 -12.08 9.34 8.16
CA GLY A 171 -11.51 9.10 9.48
C GLY A 171 -10.10 9.64 9.64
N GLU A 172 -9.49 9.31 10.77
CA GLU A 172 -8.17 9.71 11.17
C GLU A 172 -7.39 8.49 11.69
N LEU A 173 -6.09 8.49 11.49
CA LEU A 173 -5.14 7.54 12.05
C LEU A 173 -4.21 8.28 12.99
N HIS A 174 -4.20 7.90 14.26
CA HIS A 174 -3.37 8.50 15.31
C HIS A 174 -2.26 7.53 15.68
N LEU A 175 -1.01 7.93 15.53
CA LEU A 175 0.16 7.20 16.01
C LEU A 175 0.29 7.46 17.51
N LEU A 176 0.44 6.38 18.29
CA LEU A 176 0.53 6.45 19.75
C LEU A 176 1.98 6.22 20.19
N GLU A 177 2.37 4.97 20.40
CA GLU A 177 3.69 4.63 20.92
C GLU A 177 4.51 3.87 19.89
N ARG A 178 5.73 4.35 19.66
CA ARG A 178 6.72 3.63 18.86
C ARG A 178 7.14 2.36 19.59
N GLN A 179 7.04 1.23 18.89
CA GLN A 179 7.41 -0.08 19.42
C GLN A 179 8.91 -0.32 19.19
N GLU A 180 9.61 -0.77 20.24
CA GLU A 180 11.02 -1.16 20.17
C GLU A 180 11.16 -2.66 19.84
N GLY A 181 11.92 -2.99 18.79
CA GLY A 181 12.21 -4.37 18.39
C GLY A 181 11.86 -4.70 16.94
N ASP A 182 12.36 -5.84 16.44
CA ASP A 182 11.96 -6.40 15.14
C ASP A 182 10.61 -7.11 15.31
N THR A 183 9.56 -6.33 15.56
CA THR A 183 8.20 -6.87 15.52
C THR A 183 7.96 -7.28 14.09
N SER A 184 7.87 -8.60 13.84
CA SER A 184 7.55 -9.20 12.55
C SER A 184 6.12 -8.81 12.13
N PHE A 185 5.93 -7.54 11.83
CA PHE A 185 4.76 -6.99 11.18
C PHE A 185 4.93 -7.29 9.69
N ASP A 186 4.31 -8.38 9.25
CA ASP A 186 4.26 -8.76 7.83
C ASP A 186 2.88 -8.41 7.25
N PRO A 187 2.74 -7.24 6.62
CA PRO A 187 1.47 -6.71 6.15
C PRO A 187 0.84 -7.46 4.97
N ILE A 188 1.49 -8.52 4.49
CA ILE A 188 1.15 -9.16 3.22
C ILE A 188 0.15 -10.31 3.40
N GLU A 189 0.07 -10.90 4.59
CA GLU A 189 -0.62 -12.19 4.79
C GLU A 189 -2.06 -12.07 5.26
N VAL A 190 -2.47 -10.91 5.77
CA VAL A 190 -3.72 -10.78 6.53
C VAL A 190 -4.92 -10.42 5.65
N GLY A 191 -4.70 -9.90 4.44
CA GLY A 191 -5.76 -9.60 3.48
C GLY A 191 -6.41 -8.23 3.67
N PRO A 192 -7.29 -7.82 2.74
CA PRO A 192 -7.90 -6.49 2.73
C PRO A 192 -8.96 -6.32 3.83
N LEU A 193 -9.40 -5.08 4.05
CA LEU A 193 -10.51 -4.77 4.97
C LEU A 193 -11.79 -5.56 4.61
N PRO A 194 -12.64 -5.90 5.59
CA PRO A 194 -13.90 -6.59 5.34
C PRO A 194 -14.76 -5.88 4.27
N GLY A 195 -15.31 -6.65 3.34
CA GLY A 195 -16.07 -6.13 2.21
C GLY A 195 -15.22 -5.68 1.00
N LEU A 196 -13.89 -5.69 1.12
CA LEU A 196 -12.98 -5.44 0.01
C LEU A 196 -12.36 -6.73 -0.53
N GLU A 197 -12.12 -6.74 -1.83
CA GLU A 197 -11.35 -7.79 -2.51
C GLU A 197 -10.21 -7.17 -3.31
N HIS A 198 -9.16 -7.95 -3.54
CA HIS A 198 -8.20 -7.61 -4.60
C HIS A 198 -8.68 -8.14 -5.95
N TYR A 199 -8.53 -7.34 -7.00
CA TYR A 199 -8.72 -7.84 -8.35
C TYR A 199 -7.71 -8.96 -8.67
N ALA A 200 -8.12 -9.95 -9.47
CA ALA A 200 -7.25 -11.06 -9.86
C ALA A 200 -5.94 -10.62 -10.54
N TRP A 201 -5.95 -9.47 -11.25
CA TRP A 201 -4.76 -8.91 -11.87
C TRP A 201 -3.82 -8.24 -10.85
N VAL A 202 -4.36 -7.66 -9.77
CA VAL A 202 -3.58 -7.09 -8.65
C VAL A 202 -2.83 -8.21 -7.93
N ASN A 203 -3.52 -9.31 -7.63
CA ASN A 203 -2.90 -10.49 -7.00
C ASN A 203 -1.76 -11.04 -7.85
N ARG A 204 -1.98 -11.18 -9.16
CA ARG A 204 -0.93 -11.61 -10.11
C ARG A 204 0.29 -10.67 -10.14
N LEU A 205 0.08 -9.37 -10.00
CA LEU A 205 1.15 -8.38 -9.99
C LEU A 205 1.94 -8.40 -8.67
N ARG A 206 1.29 -8.72 -7.55
CA ARG A 206 1.90 -8.83 -6.22
C ARG A 206 2.60 -10.17 -5.97
N GLU A 207 2.19 -11.23 -6.65
CA GLU A 207 2.70 -12.60 -6.52
C GLU A 207 4.24 -12.73 -6.54
N PRO A 208 5.00 -12.05 -7.43
CA PRO A 208 6.46 -12.16 -7.43
C PRO A 208 7.10 -11.57 -6.17
N ALA A 209 6.59 -10.41 -5.71
CA ALA A 209 7.07 -9.77 -4.49
C ALA A 209 6.76 -10.62 -3.26
N TYR A 210 5.54 -11.19 -3.20
CA TYR A 210 5.14 -12.11 -2.14
C TYR A 210 6.04 -13.34 -2.09
N ARG A 211 6.33 -13.97 -3.23
CA ARG A 211 7.25 -15.12 -3.30
C ARG A 211 8.65 -14.79 -2.79
N THR A 212 9.18 -13.62 -3.11
CA THR A 212 10.50 -13.18 -2.61
C THR A 212 10.46 -12.96 -1.09
N ALA A 213 9.43 -12.30 -0.57
CA ALA A 213 9.23 -12.14 0.87
C ALA A 213 9.08 -13.50 1.59
N ARG A 214 8.39 -14.48 0.98
CA ARG A 214 8.31 -15.85 1.54
C ARG A 214 9.67 -16.53 1.63
N ARG A 215 10.56 -16.31 0.66
CA ARG A 215 11.89 -16.93 0.60
C ARG A 215 12.87 -16.31 1.58
N SER A 216 12.91 -14.99 1.69
CA SER A 216 13.79 -14.31 2.66
C SER A 216 13.44 -14.60 4.12
N ARG A 217 12.25 -15.16 4.38
CA ARG A 217 11.82 -15.65 5.70
C ARG A 217 12.27 -17.08 5.99
N ALA A 218 12.56 -17.87 4.97
CA ALA A 218 13.00 -19.27 5.10
C ALA A 218 14.53 -19.39 5.23
N GLU A 219 15.27 -18.32 4.94
CA GLU A 219 16.70 -18.22 5.19
C GLU A 219 16.93 -17.67 6.62
N PRO A 220 17.62 -18.43 7.50
CA PRO A 220 17.81 -18.07 8.91
C PRO A 220 18.75 -16.89 9.14
#